data_AF-A0A8T5HBN2-F1
#
_entry.id   AF-A0A8T5HBN2-F1
#
_cell.length_a   1.000
_cell.length_b   1.000
_cell.length_c   1.000
_cell.angle_alpha   90.00
_cell.angle_beta   90.00
_cell.angle_gamma   90.00
#
_symmetry.space_group_name_H-M   'P 1'
#
loop_
_entity.id
_entity.type
_entity.pdbx_description
1 polymer ?
#
loop_
_entity_poly.entity_id
_entity_poly.type
_entity_poly.pdbx_seq_one_letter_code
_entity_poly.pdbx_strand_id
1 'polypeptide(L)'
;MKQKNIYFKNQIKKRHNRKSQLKIGESILVLMIFFILLVLGLIFYAKIQVHLNEEEKDKYQAKRIIDMALAVKFLPELQCSTQATEEFDCIDLAKLESFEKVVGENLLYQRYYAQLFPNAKIIINQSFSPRGEALSESGKILIDNVYELDPTKRASLTILSLPVTLYDPIMDINSFGFITLEAYS
;
A
#
# COMPACT_ATOMS: atom_id res chain seq x y z
N MET A 1 -68.48 6.52 -69.32
CA MET A 1 -68.15 7.81 -68.66
C MET A 1 -68.17 7.75 -67.11
N LYS A 2 -67.72 6.67 -66.42
CA LYS A 2 -67.92 6.56 -64.95
C LYS A 2 -66.83 5.88 -64.10
N GLN A 3 -65.64 5.57 -64.63
CA GLN A 3 -64.61 4.83 -63.87
C GLN A 3 -63.37 5.65 -63.44
N LYS A 4 -63.15 6.86 -63.97
CA LYS A 4 -61.96 7.67 -63.64
C LYS A 4 -62.01 8.39 -62.28
N ASN A 5 -63.14 8.37 -61.58
CA ASN A 5 -63.35 9.20 -60.38
C ASN A 5 -63.00 8.50 -59.04
N ILE A 6 -62.63 7.22 -59.06
CA ILE A 6 -62.36 6.45 -57.83
C ILE A 6 -60.87 6.51 -57.45
N TYR A 7 -59.96 6.66 -58.41
CA TYR A 7 -58.51 6.66 -58.13
C TYR A 7 -57.99 7.96 -57.51
N PHE A 8 -58.70 9.09 -57.64
CA PHE A 8 -58.22 10.37 -57.11
C PHE A 8 -58.53 10.56 -55.61
N LYS A 9 -59.51 9.82 -55.05
CA LYS A 9 -59.94 9.98 -53.65
C LYS A 9 -59.04 9.29 -52.63
N ASN A 10 -58.16 8.37 -53.06
CA ASN A 10 -57.27 7.61 -52.16
C ASN A 10 -55.90 8.25 -51.91
N GLN A 11 -55.54 9.35 -52.59
CA GLN A 11 -54.25 10.03 -52.39
C GLN A 11 -54.27 11.08 -51.26
N ILE A 12 -55.45 11.52 -50.79
CA ILE A 12 -55.57 12.60 -49.80
C ILE A 12 -55.59 12.06 -48.35
N LYS A 13 -55.82 10.75 -48.15
CA LYS A 13 -55.92 10.12 -46.82
C LYS A 13 -54.58 9.60 -46.27
N LYS A 14 -53.50 10.38 -46.44
CA LYS A 14 -52.16 10.08 -45.87
C LYS A 14 -51.54 11.24 -45.09
N ARG A 15 -52.37 12.18 -44.60
CA ARG A 15 -51.92 13.38 -43.86
C ARG A 15 -52.28 13.41 -42.37
N HIS A 16 -52.70 12.29 -41.79
CA HIS A 16 -52.97 12.18 -40.36
C HIS A 16 -51.97 11.19 -39.76
N ASN A 17 -50.90 11.71 -39.12
CA ASN A 17 -50.03 11.02 -38.13
C ASN A 17 -48.77 11.83 -37.76
N ARG A 18 -48.48 12.97 -38.41
CA ARG A 18 -47.32 13.82 -38.07
C ARG A 18 -47.32 14.32 -36.61
N LYS A 19 -48.49 14.59 -36.01
CA LYS A 19 -48.57 15.02 -34.59
C LYS A 19 -48.19 13.92 -33.60
N SER A 20 -48.46 12.65 -33.92
CA SER A 20 -48.11 11.52 -33.06
C SER A 20 -46.62 11.19 -33.17
N GLN A 21 -46.02 11.37 -34.35
CA GLN A 21 -44.58 11.21 -34.57
C GLN A 21 -43.73 12.25 -33.83
N LEU A 22 -44.22 13.49 -33.69
CA LEU A 22 -43.52 14.54 -32.93
C LEU A 22 -43.45 14.23 -31.42
N LYS A 23 -44.54 13.71 -30.84
CA LYS A 23 -44.56 13.29 -29.42
C LYS A 23 -43.61 12.14 -29.11
N ILE A 24 -43.45 11.20 -30.04
CA ILE A 24 -42.51 10.07 -29.88
C ILE A 24 -41.06 10.57 -29.98
N GLY A 25 -40.77 11.57 -30.83
CA GLY A 25 -39.45 12.17 -30.92
C GLY A 25 -39.03 12.94 -29.65
N GLU A 26 -39.96 13.64 -29.02
CA GLU A 26 -39.72 14.37 -27.76
C GLU A 26 -39.34 13.43 -26.61
N SER A 27 -40.06 12.31 -26.44
CA SER A 27 -39.72 11.33 -25.41
C SER A 27 -38.38 10.63 -25.65
N ILE A 28 -38.03 10.35 -26.92
CA ILE A 28 -36.72 9.80 -27.30
C ILE A 28 -35.59 10.77 -26.95
N LEU A 29 -35.79 12.08 -27.18
CA LEU A 29 -34.79 13.10 -26.87
C LEU A 29 -34.52 13.20 -25.36
N VAL A 30 -35.58 13.16 -24.54
CA VAL A 30 -35.42 13.15 -23.07
C VAL A 30 -34.64 11.91 -22.62
N LEU A 31 -34.97 10.74 -23.18
CA LEU A 31 -34.33 9.47 -22.84
C LEU A 31 -32.85 9.45 -23.30
N MET A 32 -32.54 10.07 -24.44
CA MET A 32 -31.17 10.25 -24.92
C MET A 32 -30.35 11.13 -23.96
N ILE A 33 -30.88 12.28 -23.54
CA ILE A 33 -30.20 13.16 -22.57
C ILE A 33 -29.97 12.42 -21.25
N PHE A 34 -30.96 11.65 -20.79
CA PHE A 34 -30.83 10.83 -19.59
C PHE A 34 -29.66 9.83 -19.70
N PHE A 35 -29.53 9.12 -20.82
CA PHE A 35 -28.42 8.19 -21.02
C PHE A 35 -27.06 8.89 -21.07
N ILE A 36 -26.97 10.07 -21.69
CA ILE A 36 -25.74 10.86 -21.72
C ILE A 36 -25.32 11.22 -20.30
N LEU A 37 -26.25 11.71 -19.48
CA LEU A 37 -25.99 12.04 -18.07
C LEU A 37 -25.59 10.82 -17.26
N LEU A 38 -26.23 9.67 -17.50
CA LEU A 38 -25.91 8.40 -16.82
C LEU A 38 -24.48 7.95 -17.16
N VAL A 39 -24.10 7.95 -18.44
CA VAL A 39 -22.75 7.57 -18.87
C VAL A 39 -21.71 8.49 -18.27
N LEU A 40 -21.94 9.81 -18.29
CA LEU A 40 -21.04 10.77 -17.63
C LEU A 40 -20.93 10.47 -16.12
N GLY A 41 -22.05 10.24 -15.45
CA GLY A 41 -22.08 9.88 -14.03
C GLY A 41 -21.26 8.63 -13.71
N LEU A 42 -21.37 7.59 -14.53
CA LEU A 42 -20.57 6.36 -14.37
C LEU A 42 -19.08 6.60 -14.59
N ILE A 43 -18.70 7.42 -15.58
CA ILE A 43 -17.29 7.76 -15.83
C ILE A 43 -16.70 8.51 -14.62
N PHE A 44 -17.42 9.49 -14.08
CA PHE A 44 -16.97 10.22 -12.89
C PHE A 44 -16.87 9.31 -11.66
N TYR A 45 -17.90 8.49 -11.42
CA TYR A 45 -17.90 7.54 -10.32
C TYR A 45 -16.73 6.56 -10.40
N ALA A 46 -16.47 5.98 -11.58
CA ALA A 46 -15.35 5.06 -11.78
C ALA A 46 -14.00 5.74 -11.48
N LYS A 47 -13.80 6.99 -11.92
CA LYS A 47 -12.58 7.76 -11.63
C LYS A 47 -12.39 8.03 -10.13
N ILE A 48 -13.44 8.43 -9.43
CA ILE A 48 -13.38 8.66 -7.98
C ILE A 48 -13.04 7.36 -7.25
N GLN A 49 -13.65 6.24 -7.65
CA GLN A 49 -13.38 4.94 -7.02
C GLN A 49 -11.93 4.48 -7.19
N VAL A 50 -11.31 4.73 -8.35
CA VAL A 50 -9.89 4.42 -8.55
C VAL A 50 -9.02 5.21 -7.56
N HIS A 51 -9.30 6.51 -7.39
CA HIS A 51 -8.54 7.36 -6.48
C HIS A 51 -8.71 6.96 -5.00
N LEU A 52 -9.93 6.65 -4.57
CA LEU A 52 -10.20 6.18 -3.21
C LEU A 52 -9.48 4.86 -2.90
N ASN A 53 -9.46 3.93 -3.87
CA ASN A 53 -8.75 2.66 -3.72
C ASN A 53 -7.23 2.84 -3.64
N GLU A 54 -6.65 3.85 -4.31
CA GLU A 54 -5.23 4.18 -4.17
C GLU A 54 -4.92 4.73 -2.78
N GLU A 55 -5.73 5.69 -2.29
CA GLU A 55 -5.56 6.25 -0.95
C GLU A 55 -5.71 5.19 0.16
N GLU A 56 -6.67 4.27 0.02
CA GLU A 56 -6.85 3.18 0.97
C GLU A 56 -5.68 2.19 0.96
N LYS A 57 -5.10 1.93 -0.22
CA LYS A 57 -3.87 1.11 -0.34
C LYS A 57 -2.70 1.78 0.38
N ASP A 58 -2.49 3.07 0.19
CA ASP A 58 -1.40 3.80 0.85
C ASP A 58 -1.56 3.77 2.38
N LYS A 59 -2.78 3.98 2.88
CA LYS A 59 -3.08 3.85 4.32
C LYS A 59 -2.83 2.45 4.84
N TYR A 60 -3.22 1.43 4.09
CA TYR A 60 -2.98 0.04 4.46
C TYR A 60 -1.49 -0.29 4.50
N GLN A 61 -0.71 0.19 3.52
CA GLN A 61 0.74 0.04 3.50
C GLN A 61 1.42 0.75 4.69
N ALA A 62 1.01 1.98 4.99
CA ALA A 62 1.50 2.74 6.14
C ALA A 62 1.18 2.04 7.48
N LYS A 63 -0.02 1.48 7.63
CA LYS A 63 -0.38 0.70 8.83
C LYS A 63 0.47 -0.56 8.94
N ARG A 64 0.63 -1.30 7.83
CA ARG A 64 1.40 -2.56 7.80
C ARG A 64 2.85 -2.34 8.24
N ILE A 65 3.51 -1.28 7.78
CA ILE A 65 4.90 -1.01 8.18
C ILE A 65 5.00 -0.60 9.67
N ILE A 66 4.01 0.11 10.20
CA ILE A 66 3.94 0.44 11.63
C ILE A 66 3.78 -0.85 12.46
N ASP A 67 2.85 -1.72 12.07
CA ASP A 67 2.61 -3.00 12.76
C ASP A 67 3.88 -3.88 12.75
N MET A 68 4.61 -3.91 11.62
CA MET A 68 5.91 -4.59 11.52
C MET A 68 6.96 -3.97 12.44
N ALA A 69 7.06 -2.64 12.47
CA ALA A 69 8.04 -1.96 13.29
C ALA A 69 7.79 -2.18 14.78
N LEU A 70 6.52 -2.19 15.20
CA LEU A 70 6.13 -2.59 16.55
C LEU A 70 6.51 -4.04 16.83
N ALA A 71 6.22 -4.96 15.91
CA ALA A 71 6.60 -6.36 16.07
C ALA A 71 8.11 -6.55 16.21
N VAL A 72 8.94 -5.83 15.46
CA VAL A 72 10.41 -5.84 15.60
C VAL A 72 10.84 -5.35 16.99
N LYS A 73 10.23 -4.29 17.51
CA LYS A 73 10.56 -3.74 18.85
C LYS A 73 10.19 -4.69 19.99
N PHE A 74 9.20 -5.56 19.79
CA PHE A 74 8.77 -6.56 20.76
C PHE A 74 9.40 -7.94 20.54
N LEU A 75 10.47 -8.04 19.74
CA LEU A 75 11.22 -9.28 19.60
C LEU A 75 12.08 -9.52 20.86
N PRO A 76 11.84 -10.60 21.63
CA PRO A 76 12.63 -10.91 22.82
C PRO A 76 14.12 -11.15 22.51
N GLU A 77 14.44 -11.50 21.27
CA GLU A 77 15.80 -11.66 20.77
C GLU A 77 16.53 -10.33 20.61
N LEU A 78 15.83 -9.19 20.58
CA LEU A 78 16.43 -7.86 20.47
C LEU A 78 16.26 -7.03 21.74
N GLN A 79 15.23 -7.29 22.52
CA GLN A 79 14.90 -6.50 23.72
C GLN A 79 16.00 -6.52 24.78
N CYS A 80 16.25 -5.37 25.39
CA CYS A 80 17.05 -5.24 26.61
C CYS A 80 16.29 -5.81 27.82
N SER A 81 17.01 -6.48 28.72
CA SER A 81 16.47 -6.92 30.02
C SER A 81 17.32 -6.34 31.13
N THR A 82 16.87 -5.24 31.74
CA THR A 82 17.52 -4.63 32.90
C THR A 82 16.69 -4.92 34.15
N GLN A 83 17.29 -5.57 35.14
CA GLN A 83 16.69 -5.82 36.46
C GLN A 83 15.27 -6.45 36.45
N ALA A 84 15.05 -7.43 35.55
CA ALA A 84 13.76 -8.13 35.38
C ALA A 84 12.58 -7.23 34.96
N THR A 85 12.86 -6.04 34.45
CA THR A 85 11.91 -5.16 33.78
C THR A 85 12.32 -4.97 32.33
N GLU A 86 11.36 -5.13 31.41
CA GLU A 86 11.57 -4.84 29.99
C GLU A 86 11.64 -3.33 29.81
N GLU A 87 12.76 -2.83 29.30
CA GLU A 87 12.91 -1.42 28.96
C GLU A 87 12.33 -1.18 27.56
N PHE A 88 11.32 -0.33 27.49
CA PHE A 88 10.70 0.04 26.22
C PHE A 88 11.73 0.78 25.34
N ASP A 89 11.81 0.39 24.08
CA ASP A 89 12.62 1.04 23.03
C ASP A 89 14.14 0.86 23.17
N CYS A 90 14.57 -0.19 23.84
CA CYS A 90 15.98 -0.59 23.96
C CYS A 90 16.29 -1.87 23.17
N ILE A 91 17.39 -1.85 22.42
CA ILE A 91 17.96 -2.99 21.70
C ILE A 91 19.31 -3.34 22.30
N ASP A 92 19.48 -4.61 22.65
CA ASP A 92 20.74 -5.16 23.14
C ASP A 92 21.67 -5.48 21.97
N LEU A 93 22.84 -4.83 21.94
CA LEU A 93 23.82 -4.97 20.86
C LEU A 93 24.45 -6.37 20.81
N ALA A 94 24.65 -7.03 21.95
CA ALA A 94 25.22 -8.38 21.99
C ALA A 94 24.21 -9.41 21.47
N LYS A 95 22.92 -9.22 21.79
CA LYS A 95 21.86 -10.06 21.22
C LYS A 95 21.65 -9.79 19.73
N LEU A 96 21.72 -8.53 19.31
CA LEU A 96 21.67 -8.12 17.90
C LEU A 96 22.74 -8.84 17.07
N GLU A 97 23.99 -8.87 17.54
CA GLU A 97 25.08 -9.59 16.86
C GLU A 97 24.87 -11.10 16.81
N SER A 98 24.29 -11.66 17.87
CA SER A 98 23.98 -13.09 17.94
C SER A 98 22.84 -13.44 17.00
N PHE A 99 21.83 -12.57 16.92
CA PHE A 99 20.69 -12.71 16.03
C PHE A 99 21.12 -12.72 14.56
N GLU A 100 21.95 -11.76 14.16
CA GLU A 100 22.47 -11.67 12.79
C GLU A 100 23.17 -12.96 12.36
N LYS A 101 24.02 -13.53 13.24
CA LYS A 101 24.70 -14.80 12.99
C LYS A 101 23.73 -15.97 12.87
N VAL A 102 22.78 -16.10 13.81
CA VAL A 102 21.83 -17.22 13.83
C VAL A 102 20.91 -17.18 12.60
N VAL A 103 20.41 -16.00 12.23
CA VAL A 103 19.53 -15.85 11.06
C VAL A 103 20.29 -16.03 9.76
N GLY A 104 21.53 -15.55 9.68
CA GLY A 104 22.39 -15.70 8.49
C GLY A 104 22.88 -17.13 8.25
N GLU A 105 23.15 -17.90 9.30
CA GLU A 105 23.68 -19.27 9.19
C GLU A 105 22.60 -20.35 9.11
N ASN A 106 21.40 -20.09 9.64
CA ASN A 106 20.35 -21.10 9.75
C ASN A 106 19.11 -20.77 8.90
N LEU A 107 18.95 -21.53 7.81
CA LEU A 107 17.83 -21.43 6.88
C LEU A 107 16.44 -21.56 7.54
N LEU A 108 16.33 -22.28 8.67
CA LEU A 108 15.07 -22.42 9.38
C LEU A 108 14.65 -21.12 10.06
N TYR A 109 15.60 -20.44 10.71
CA TYR A 109 15.35 -19.12 11.32
C TYR A 109 15.12 -18.06 10.25
N GLN A 110 15.86 -18.10 9.15
CA GLN A 110 15.63 -17.21 8.01
C GLN A 110 14.19 -17.34 7.48
N ARG A 111 13.68 -18.57 7.30
CA ARG A 111 12.30 -18.81 6.88
C ARG A 111 11.27 -18.37 7.91
N TYR A 112 11.55 -18.58 9.20
CA TYR A 112 10.67 -18.12 10.28
C TYR A 112 10.49 -16.61 10.26
N TYR A 113 11.58 -15.84 10.21
CA TYR A 113 11.51 -14.39 10.14
C TYR A 113 11.03 -13.89 8.77
N ALA A 114 11.21 -14.65 7.68
CA ALA A 114 10.59 -14.36 6.38
C ALA A 114 9.06 -14.46 6.37
N GLN A 115 8.50 -15.37 7.17
CA GLN A 115 7.06 -15.44 7.37
C GLN A 115 6.54 -14.30 8.26
N LEU A 116 7.33 -13.91 9.27
CA LEU A 116 6.95 -12.84 10.18
C LEU A 116 7.08 -11.44 9.54
N PHE A 117 8.09 -11.24 8.71
CA PHE A 117 8.41 -9.98 8.03
C PHE A 117 8.55 -10.20 6.51
N PRO A 118 7.44 -10.44 5.79
CA PRO A 118 7.48 -10.70 4.35
C PRO A 118 7.76 -9.41 3.57
N ASN A 119 8.65 -9.49 2.57
CA ASN A 119 9.04 -8.38 1.69
C ASN A 119 9.48 -7.14 2.48
N ALA A 120 10.20 -7.36 3.57
CA ALA A 120 10.70 -6.29 4.43
C ALA A 120 12.21 -6.44 4.61
N LYS A 121 12.87 -5.29 4.68
CA LYS A 121 14.26 -5.16 5.08
C LYS A 121 14.34 -4.35 6.36
N ILE A 122 15.00 -4.90 7.36
CA ILE A 122 15.13 -4.29 8.69
C ILE A 122 16.60 -3.96 8.90
N ILE A 123 16.90 -2.68 9.08
CA ILE A 123 18.26 -2.14 9.22
C ILE A 123 18.34 -1.42 10.55
N ILE A 124 19.37 -1.71 11.35
CA ILE A 124 19.62 -1.01 12.61
C ILE A 124 20.90 -0.20 12.46
N ASN A 125 20.74 1.12 12.57
CA ASN A 125 21.83 2.09 12.44
C ASN A 125 22.13 2.70 13.80
N GLN A 126 23.40 2.67 14.21
CA GLN A 126 23.87 3.46 15.35
C GLN A 126 24.24 4.86 14.84
N SER A 127 23.57 5.90 15.34
CA SER A 127 23.81 7.29 14.91
C SER A 127 24.72 8.06 15.88
N PHE A 128 24.76 7.66 17.15
CA PHE A 128 25.57 8.32 18.15
C PHE A 128 26.17 7.32 19.13
N SER A 129 27.50 7.39 19.29
CA SER A 129 28.26 6.65 20.30
C SER A 129 28.90 7.65 21.27
N PRO A 130 28.74 7.48 22.58
CA PRO A 130 29.31 8.39 23.57
C PRO A 130 30.85 8.36 23.61
N ARG A 131 31.51 7.45 22.88
CA ARG A 131 32.98 7.44 22.72
C ARG A 131 33.53 8.43 21.69
N GLY A 132 32.68 9.10 20.91
CA GLY A 132 33.14 10.04 19.89
C GLY A 132 33.90 9.37 18.74
N GLU A 133 33.83 8.05 18.62
CA GLU A 133 34.36 7.30 17.49
C GLU A 133 33.49 7.60 16.25
N ALA A 134 34.14 7.84 15.11
CA ALA A 134 33.46 8.00 13.83
C ALA A 134 32.74 6.69 13.50
N LEU A 135 31.42 6.67 13.69
CA LEU A 135 30.58 5.52 13.38
C LEU A 135 30.69 5.23 11.88
N SER A 136 31.13 4.03 11.55
CA SER A 136 30.98 3.54 10.17
C SER A 136 29.49 3.53 9.87
N GLU A 137 29.09 4.20 8.78
CA GLU A 137 27.71 4.26 8.25
C GLU A 137 27.16 2.88 7.81
N SER A 138 27.82 1.79 8.22
CA SER A 138 27.45 0.42 7.94
C SER A 138 26.34 0.00 8.90
N GLY A 139 25.10 0.32 8.54
CA GLY A 139 23.93 -0.25 9.19
C GLY A 139 24.01 -1.76 9.25
N LYS A 140 23.73 -2.35 10.42
CA LYS A 140 23.61 -3.80 10.54
C LYS A 140 22.27 -4.21 9.92
N ILE A 141 22.34 -5.00 8.85
CA ILE A 141 21.15 -5.54 8.20
C ILE A 141 20.72 -6.76 9.00
N LEU A 142 19.59 -6.64 9.68
CA LEU A 142 19.09 -7.69 10.57
C LEU A 142 18.43 -8.81 9.77
N ILE A 143 17.57 -8.40 8.84
CA ILE A 143 16.71 -9.26 8.05
C ILE A 143 16.61 -8.63 6.67
N ASP A 144 16.94 -9.40 5.64
CA ASP A 144 16.72 -9.04 4.25
C ASP A 144 15.85 -10.11 3.59
N ASN A 145 14.53 -9.93 3.71
CA ASN A 145 13.55 -10.81 3.08
C ASN A 145 12.96 -10.15 1.83
N VAL A 146 13.75 -9.32 1.16
CA VAL A 146 13.42 -8.81 -0.16
C VAL A 146 13.63 -9.96 -1.15
N TYR A 147 12.61 -10.79 -1.30
CA TYR A 147 12.54 -11.68 -2.46
C TYR A 147 12.68 -10.82 -3.71
N GLU A 148 13.51 -11.24 -4.66
CA GLU A 148 13.72 -10.55 -5.94
C GLU A 148 12.36 -10.19 -6.54
N LEU A 149 11.95 -8.94 -6.29
CA LEU A 149 10.77 -8.38 -6.91
C LEU A 149 11.14 -8.30 -8.38
N ASP A 150 10.39 -9.03 -9.20
CA ASP A 150 10.49 -8.97 -10.65
C ASP A 150 10.66 -7.50 -11.06
N PRO A 151 11.79 -7.10 -11.65
CA PRO A 151 12.10 -5.69 -11.92
C PRO A 151 11.09 -5.03 -12.88
N THR A 152 10.21 -5.83 -13.49
CA THR A 152 9.10 -5.36 -14.31
C THR A 152 7.88 -4.91 -13.51
N LYS A 153 7.78 -5.25 -12.22
CA LYS A 153 6.73 -4.78 -11.31
C LYS A 153 7.23 -3.57 -10.53
N ARG A 154 6.50 -2.46 -10.62
CA ARG A 154 6.74 -1.29 -9.77
C ARG A 154 6.44 -1.67 -8.33
N ALA A 155 7.45 -2.07 -7.57
CA ALA A 155 7.33 -2.24 -6.14
C ALA A 155 7.18 -0.86 -5.49
N SER A 156 6.13 -0.63 -4.71
CA SER A 156 6.07 0.57 -3.88
C SER A 156 6.96 0.37 -2.67
N LEU A 157 7.89 1.30 -2.44
CA LEU A 157 8.80 1.30 -1.30
C LEU A 157 8.25 2.23 -0.23
N THR A 158 7.94 1.68 0.93
CA THR A 158 7.58 2.46 2.12
C THR A 158 8.72 2.35 3.13
N ILE A 159 9.20 3.48 3.64
CA ILE A 159 10.30 3.54 4.61
C ILE A 159 9.77 4.12 5.92
N LEU A 160 10.07 3.46 7.03
CA LEU A 160 9.77 3.93 8.39
C LEU A 160 11.05 3.88 9.22
N SER A 161 11.37 4.99 9.89
CA SER A 161 12.50 5.06 10.80
C SER A 161 12.00 5.33 12.22
N LEU A 162 12.36 4.47 13.16
CA LEU A 162 12.02 4.60 14.57
C LEU A 162 13.30 4.80 15.41
N PRO A 163 13.34 5.81 16.29
CA PRO A 163 14.46 5.98 17.21
C PRO A 163 14.47 4.87 18.24
N VAL A 164 15.66 4.40 18.60
CA VAL A 164 15.88 3.36 19.60
C VAL A 164 17.17 3.62 20.39
N THR A 165 17.17 3.18 21.63
CA THR A 165 18.39 3.11 22.46
C THR A 165 19.09 1.79 22.16
N LEU A 166 20.40 1.85 21.95
CA LEU A 166 21.25 0.68 21.73
C LEU A 166 22.10 0.47 22.98
N TYR A 167 21.90 -0.62 23.70
CA TYR A 167 22.64 -0.95 24.91
C TYR A 167 23.76 -1.95 24.61
N ASP A 168 24.98 -1.62 25.04
CA ASP A 168 26.11 -2.54 25.03
C ASP A 168 26.32 -3.13 26.43
N PRO A 169 26.00 -4.42 26.67
CA PRO A 169 26.20 -5.05 27.98
C PRO A 169 27.66 -5.35 28.31
N ILE A 170 28.58 -5.35 27.32
CA ILE A 170 30.01 -5.57 27.54
C ILE A 170 30.64 -4.31 28.12
N MET A 171 30.24 -3.16 27.59
CA MET A 171 30.81 -1.86 27.97
C MET A 171 29.95 -1.07 28.96
N ASP A 172 28.72 -1.53 29.21
CA ASP A 172 27.71 -0.87 30.03
C ASP A 172 27.41 0.56 29.56
N ILE A 173 27.20 0.71 28.25
CA ILE A 173 27.02 2.00 27.58
C ILE A 173 25.73 2.01 26.77
N ASN A 174 24.98 3.11 26.89
CA ASN A 174 23.84 3.41 26.03
C ASN A 174 24.26 4.31 24.87
N SER A 175 23.88 3.90 23.67
CA SER A 175 24.03 4.63 22.42
C SER A 175 22.66 4.93 21.81
N PHE A 176 22.61 5.85 20.86
CA PHE A 176 21.37 6.19 20.17
C PHE A 176 21.43 5.76 18.71
N GLY A 177 20.33 5.21 18.22
CA GLY A 177 20.22 4.70 16.86
C GLY A 177 18.80 4.75 16.31
N PHE A 178 18.67 4.19 15.11
CA PHE A 178 17.41 4.10 14.39
C PHE A 178 17.21 2.70 13.84
N ILE A 179 16.00 2.16 14.00
CA ILE A 179 15.54 1.03 13.20
C ILE A 179 14.91 1.62 11.94
N THR A 180 15.48 1.29 10.78
CA THR A 180 14.91 1.61 9.47
C THR A 180 14.26 0.35 8.91
N LEU A 181 12.96 0.41 8.68
CA LEU A 181 12.21 -0.62 7.97
C LEU A 181 11.94 -0.14 6.55
N GLU A 182 12.24 -1.00 5.58
CA GLU A 182 11.90 -0.82 4.19
C GLU A 182 10.93 -1.94 3.81
N ALA A 183 9.67 -1.59 3.55
CA ALA A 183 8.64 -2.53 3.14
C ALA A 183 8.35 -2.38 1.65
N TYR A 184 8.36 -3.50 0.94
CA TYR A 184 8.05 -3.59 -0.47
C TYR A 184 6.67 -4.22 -0.68
N SER A 185 5.91 -3.69 -1.65
CA SER A 185 4.58 -4.18 -2.04
C SER A 185 4.49 -4.50 -3.53
#